data_AF-L9KWH1-F1
#
_entry.id   AF-L9KWH1-F1
#
_cell.length_a   1.000
_cell.length_b   1.000
_cell.length_c   1.000
_cell.angle_alpha   90.00
_cell.angle_beta   90.00
_cell.angle_gamma   90.00
#
_symmetry.space_group_name_H-M   'P 1'
#
loop_
_entity.id
_entity.type
_entity.pdbx_description
1 polymer ?
#
loop_
_entity_poly.entity_id
_entity_poly.type
_entity_poly.pdbx_seq_one_letter_code
_entity_poly.pdbx_strand_id
1 'polypeptide(L)'
;MDNGSCCLIEGDPISQVMPPLLILAFVLGALGNGIALCGFCFHMKTWKPSTVYLFNLAVADFLLMICLPLRTDYYRRQRHWAFGDGPCRLVLFMLAMNRAGSIAFLTVVAVDRYFKVVHPHHAVNTISNRTAAGVVCALWTLVILGTLYLLTESHLCAQEQGVSCESFIMESANGWHDIMFQLEFFLPLGIILFCSARIVWSLKQRRRLAGQTRTKKAIRFIMVVAVVFITCYLPGVSARLYFLWTVPVSACDPSVHTALHVTLSFTYTNSMLDPLVYYFSSPSFPKFYAKLKLCSWRPKRPGRSKTPQPEEMPISNVCRKSCASVANSFQSQTDIQWELQRC
;
A
#
# COMPACT_ATOMS: atom_id res chain seq x y z
N MET A 1 26.53 16.98 34.53
CA MET A 1 25.33 16.30 33.99
C MET A 1 25.86 15.68 32.72
N ASP A 2 26.49 14.51 32.89
CA ASP A 2 27.49 14.02 31.95
C ASP A 2 26.94 12.80 31.20
N ASN A 3 27.20 12.81 29.90
CA ASN A 3 27.32 11.66 29.00
C ASN A 3 26.07 10.82 28.70
N GLY A 4 25.21 11.36 27.83
CA GLY A 4 24.56 10.52 26.82
C GLY A 4 25.59 10.13 25.76
N SER A 5 26.14 8.92 25.85
CA SER A 5 27.22 8.43 24.96
C SER A 5 26.74 8.31 23.51
N CYS A 6 27.04 9.30 22.68
CA CYS A 6 26.87 9.19 21.23
C CYS A 6 28.05 8.36 20.68
N CYS A 7 27.80 7.13 20.19
CA CYS A 7 28.86 6.34 19.57
C CYS A 7 29.28 6.99 18.23
N LEU A 8 30.56 7.37 18.14
CA LEU A 8 31.24 7.77 16.91
C LEU A 8 31.32 6.57 15.96
N ILE A 9 30.68 6.66 14.79
CA ILE A 9 30.85 5.69 13.71
C ILE A 9 31.49 6.44 12.55
N GLU A 10 32.82 6.33 12.47
CA GLU A 10 33.63 7.03 11.48
C GLU A 10 33.93 6.08 10.31
N GLY A 11 33.68 6.53 9.06
CA GLY A 11 33.96 5.74 7.84
C GLY A 11 32.78 4.93 7.26
N ASP A 12 31.55 5.45 7.31
CA ASP A 12 30.33 4.67 7.09
C ASP A 12 30.03 4.29 5.61
N PRO A 13 29.93 2.99 5.25
CA PRO A 13 29.30 2.56 3.99
C PRO A 13 27.81 2.96 3.92
N ILE A 14 27.19 3.33 5.04
CA ILE A 14 25.80 3.77 5.15
C ILE A 14 25.53 5.01 4.29
N SER A 15 26.41 6.01 4.32
CA SER A 15 26.26 7.25 3.54
C SER A 15 26.35 7.03 2.03
N GLN A 16 26.94 5.90 1.60
CA GLN A 16 26.99 5.50 0.19
C GLN A 16 25.78 4.66 -0.23
N VAL A 17 25.33 3.75 0.64
CA VAL A 17 24.25 2.78 0.34
C VAL A 17 22.86 3.38 0.54
N MET A 18 22.67 4.26 1.54
CA MET A 18 21.35 4.79 1.88
C MET A 18 20.77 5.76 0.83
N PRO A 19 21.50 6.76 0.32
CA PRO A 19 20.93 7.68 -0.66
C PRO A 19 20.31 7.01 -1.89
N PRO A 20 20.96 6.06 -2.60
CA PRO A 20 20.34 5.40 -3.75
C PRO A 20 19.11 4.58 -3.38
N LEU A 21 19.14 3.89 -2.22
CA LEU A 21 17.98 3.14 -1.72
C LEU A 21 16.79 4.05 -1.43
N LEU A 22 17.02 5.18 -0.75
CA LEU A 22 15.97 6.15 -0.41
C LEU A 22 15.41 6.86 -1.64
N ILE A 23 16.27 7.20 -2.61
CA ILE A 23 15.83 7.76 -3.90
C ILE A 23 14.94 6.76 -4.63
N LEU A 24 15.36 5.49 -4.69
CA LEU A 24 14.56 4.44 -5.31
C LEU A 24 13.22 4.26 -4.59
N ALA A 25 13.23 4.26 -3.25
CA ALA A 25 12.03 4.17 -2.43
C ALA A 25 11.08 5.35 -2.67
N PHE A 26 11.62 6.57 -2.75
CA PHE A 26 10.86 7.76 -3.09
C PHE A 26 10.22 7.66 -4.47
N VAL A 27 10.98 7.31 -5.50
CA VAL A 27 10.45 7.23 -6.88
C VAL A 27 9.38 6.15 -7.00
N LEU A 28 9.67 4.92 -6.57
CA LEU A 28 8.74 3.81 -6.69
C LEU A 28 7.53 3.95 -5.76
N GLY A 29 7.75 4.43 -4.54
CA GLY A 29 6.70 4.71 -3.56
C GLY A 29 5.78 5.84 -4.01
N ALA A 30 6.31 6.98 -4.45
CA ALA A 30 5.49 8.11 -4.91
C ALA A 30 4.69 7.76 -6.16
N LEU A 31 5.31 7.09 -7.14
CA LEU A 31 4.60 6.65 -8.35
C LEU A 31 3.54 5.59 -8.02
N GLY A 32 3.91 4.55 -7.28
CA GLY A 32 3.03 3.43 -6.97
C GLY A 32 1.83 3.85 -6.11
N ASN A 33 2.10 4.50 -4.97
CA ASN A 33 1.04 4.95 -4.07
C ASN A 33 0.24 6.12 -4.64
N GLY A 34 0.88 7.03 -5.37
CA GLY A 34 0.19 8.11 -6.09
C GLY A 34 -0.79 7.58 -7.14
N ILE A 35 -0.38 6.61 -7.97
CA ILE A 35 -1.29 5.95 -8.92
C ILE A 35 -2.42 5.21 -8.19
N ALA A 36 -2.12 4.54 -7.08
CA ALA A 36 -3.12 3.84 -6.28
C ALA A 36 -4.17 4.81 -5.72
N LEU A 37 -3.74 5.92 -5.11
CA LEU A 37 -4.60 6.99 -4.60
C LEU A 37 -5.47 7.58 -5.70
N CYS A 38 -4.90 7.89 -6.87
CA CYS A 38 -5.67 8.32 -8.04
C CYS A 38 -6.72 7.28 -8.45
N GLY A 39 -6.37 5.99 -8.44
CA GLY A 39 -7.31 4.90 -8.72
C GLY A 39 -8.45 4.82 -7.71
N PHE A 40 -8.15 4.98 -6.42
CA PHE A 40 -9.15 5.02 -5.35
C PHE A 40 -10.08 6.24 -5.48
N CYS A 41 -9.54 7.43 -5.70
CA CYS A 41 -10.31 8.66 -5.76
C CYS A 41 -11.17 8.78 -7.03
N PHE A 42 -10.62 8.42 -8.19
CA PHE A 42 -11.25 8.74 -9.48
C PHE A 42 -11.88 7.53 -10.20
N HIS A 43 -11.49 6.29 -9.88
CA HIS A 43 -11.94 5.11 -10.63
C HIS A 43 -12.78 4.13 -9.79
N MET A 44 -12.77 4.24 -8.46
CA MET A 44 -13.58 3.38 -7.60
C MET A 44 -15.01 3.92 -7.46
N LYS A 45 -15.95 3.25 -8.13
CA LYS A 45 -17.39 3.58 -8.05
C LYS A 45 -18.07 3.08 -6.78
N THR A 46 -17.48 2.11 -6.08
CA THR A 46 -18.08 1.50 -4.88
C THR A 46 -17.03 1.27 -3.81
N TRP A 47 -17.25 1.91 -2.66
CA TRP A 47 -16.39 1.76 -1.49
C TRP A 47 -16.87 0.58 -0.65
N LYS A 48 -15.95 -0.33 -0.34
CA LYS A 48 -16.14 -1.44 0.59
C LYS A 48 -15.17 -1.27 1.76
N PRO A 49 -15.41 -1.88 2.93
CA PRO A 49 -14.50 -1.79 4.08
C PRO A 49 -13.03 -2.07 3.73
N SER A 50 -12.74 -3.13 2.96
CA SER A 50 -11.38 -3.45 2.49
C SER A 50 -10.74 -2.35 1.65
N THR A 51 -11.53 -1.59 0.90
CA THR A 51 -11.05 -0.47 0.07
C THR A 51 -10.69 0.73 0.94
N VAL A 52 -11.45 0.97 2.01
CA VAL A 52 -11.16 2.03 2.99
C VAL A 52 -9.82 1.75 3.68
N TYR A 53 -9.55 0.51 4.10
CA TYR A 53 -8.27 0.14 4.73
C TYR A 53 -7.09 0.30 3.77
N LEU A 54 -7.21 -0.18 2.53
CA LEU A 54 -6.14 -0.05 1.52
C LEU A 54 -5.90 1.40 1.09
N PHE A 55 -6.94 2.24 1.07
CA PHE A 55 -6.80 3.67 0.81
C PHE A 55 -5.98 4.36 1.91
N ASN A 56 -6.27 4.05 3.18
CA ASN A 56 -5.53 4.64 4.30
C ASN A 56 -4.09 4.14 4.38
N LEU A 57 -3.83 2.88 4.02
CA LEU A 57 -2.47 2.38 3.80
C LEU A 57 -1.73 3.25 2.75
N ALA A 58 -2.34 3.49 1.59
CA ALA A 58 -1.74 4.32 0.54
C ALA A 58 -1.53 5.77 0.97
N VAL A 59 -2.41 6.33 1.81
CA VAL A 59 -2.22 7.67 2.40
C VAL A 59 -1.02 7.67 3.34
N ALA A 60 -0.90 6.68 4.23
CA ALA A 60 0.24 6.58 5.14
C ALA A 60 1.57 6.47 4.38
N ASP A 61 1.62 5.67 3.32
CA ASP A 61 2.81 5.52 2.47
C ASP A 61 3.14 6.80 1.71
N PHE A 62 2.14 7.52 1.22
CA PHE A 62 2.35 8.79 0.53
C PHE A 62 2.87 9.89 1.46
N LEU A 63 2.39 9.95 2.71
CA LEU A 63 2.88 10.90 3.71
C LEU A 63 4.37 10.68 4.02
N LEU A 64 4.83 9.42 4.09
CA LEU A 64 6.25 9.10 4.28
C LEU A 64 7.12 9.67 3.15
N MET A 65 6.63 9.64 1.90
CA MET A 65 7.39 10.13 0.73
C MET A 65 7.81 11.59 0.84
N ILE A 66 7.05 12.41 1.57
CA ILE A 66 7.37 13.83 1.81
C ILE A 66 8.64 13.96 2.68
N CYS A 67 8.90 12.99 3.55
CA CYS A 67 10.02 13.00 4.51
C CYS A 67 11.29 12.34 3.97
N LEU A 68 11.19 11.44 2.99
CA LEU A 68 12.35 10.73 2.42
C LEU A 68 13.42 11.64 1.80
N PRO A 69 13.09 12.77 1.12
CA PRO A 69 14.09 13.69 0.60
C PRO A 69 14.98 14.30 1.69
N LEU A 70 14.40 14.68 2.83
CA LEU A 70 15.15 15.23 3.97
C LEU A 70 16.12 14.18 4.53
N ARG A 71 15.67 12.92 4.63
CA ARG A 71 16.53 11.81 5.06
C ARG A 71 17.60 11.46 4.03
N THR A 72 17.32 11.64 2.74
CA THR A 72 18.29 11.45 1.67
C THR A 72 19.40 12.50 1.73
N ASP A 73 19.04 13.78 1.93
CA ASP A 73 19.99 14.88 2.10
C ASP A 73 20.88 14.65 3.34
N TYR A 74 20.28 14.22 4.45
CA TYR A 74 21.01 13.81 5.66
C TYR A 74 22.13 12.79 5.38
N TYR A 75 21.82 11.68 4.70
CA TYR A 75 22.85 10.68 4.37
C TYR A 75 23.86 11.18 3.33
N ARG A 76 23.46 12.06 2.40
CA ARG A 76 24.39 12.67 1.44
C ARG A 76 25.38 13.63 2.09
N ARG A 77 24.97 14.31 3.16
CA ARG A 77 25.82 15.19 3.97
C ARG A 77 26.61 14.42 5.04
N GLN A 78 26.87 13.13 4.82
CA GLN A 78 27.58 12.28 5.78
C GLN A 78 26.95 12.32 7.18
N ARG A 79 25.61 12.21 7.24
CA ARG A 79 24.82 12.24 8.49
C ARG A 79 24.87 13.59 9.22
N HIS A 80 25.16 14.69 8.52
CA HIS A 80 24.98 16.03 9.05
C HIS A 80 23.54 16.54 8.82
N TRP A 81 22.83 16.85 9.90
CA TRP A 81 21.46 17.34 9.89
C TRP A 81 21.38 18.88 9.87
N ALA A 82 20.93 19.43 8.74
CA ALA A 82 20.92 20.88 8.51
C ALA A 82 19.59 21.59 8.88
N PHE A 83 18.53 20.86 9.23
CA PHE A 83 17.17 21.40 9.30
C PHE A 83 16.69 21.74 10.73
N GLY A 84 17.53 21.55 11.74
CA GLY A 84 17.19 21.80 13.14
C GLY A 84 16.25 20.74 13.75
N ASP A 85 15.89 20.93 15.02
CA ASP A 85 15.25 19.91 15.84
C ASP A 85 13.82 19.56 15.39
N GLY A 86 12.98 20.56 15.09
CA GLY A 86 11.58 20.34 14.69
C GLY A 86 11.42 19.40 13.49
N PRO A 87 12.10 19.67 12.36
CA PRO A 87 12.10 18.76 11.21
C PRO A 87 12.68 17.38 11.52
N CYS A 88 13.67 17.26 12.41
CA CYS A 88 14.21 15.95 12.81
C CYS A 88 13.12 15.13 13.48
N ARG A 89 12.48 15.68 14.51
CA ARG A 89 11.36 15.04 15.23
C ARG A 89 10.23 14.65 14.30
N LEU A 90 9.83 15.54 13.40
CA LEU A 90 8.75 15.28 12.43
C LEU A 90 9.09 14.11 11.48
N VAL A 91 10.31 14.07 10.94
CA VAL A 91 10.75 13.01 10.04
C VAL A 91 10.78 11.66 10.75
N LEU A 92 11.27 11.62 11.98
CA LEU A 92 11.31 10.40 12.79
C LEU A 92 9.90 9.93 13.19
N PHE A 93 9.04 10.86 13.60
CA PHE A 93 7.62 10.58 13.86
C PHE A 93 6.92 10.01 12.63
N MET A 94 7.08 10.63 11.46
CA MET A 94 6.44 10.17 10.21
C MET A 94 6.93 8.78 9.80
N LEU A 95 8.22 8.49 10.01
CA LEU A 95 8.78 7.16 9.76
C LEU A 95 8.17 6.10 10.67
N ALA A 96 8.10 6.36 11.97
CA ALA A 96 7.54 5.42 12.93
C ALA A 96 6.02 5.26 12.73
N MET A 97 5.30 6.35 12.50
CA MET A 97 3.87 6.37 12.23
C MET A 97 3.53 5.59 10.94
N ASN A 98 4.30 5.77 9.87
CA ASN A 98 4.10 4.97 8.65
C ASN A 98 4.35 3.48 8.91
N ARG A 99 5.45 3.13 9.58
CA ARG A 99 5.77 1.74 9.91
C ARG A 99 4.63 1.06 10.68
N ALA A 100 4.22 1.66 11.80
CA ALA A 100 3.15 1.16 12.66
C ALA A 100 1.80 1.12 11.91
N GLY A 101 1.49 2.19 11.17
CA GLY A 101 0.29 2.31 10.34
C GLY A 101 0.20 1.20 9.30
N SER A 102 1.27 0.96 8.55
CA SER A 102 1.29 -0.04 7.48
C SER A 102 1.11 -1.45 8.04
N ILE A 103 1.77 -1.79 9.15
CA ILE A 103 1.56 -3.08 9.85
C ILE A 103 0.10 -3.22 10.29
N ALA A 104 -0.47 -2.19 10.93
CA ALA A 104 -1.83 -2.21 11.46
C ALA A 104 -2.87 -2.36 10.33
N PHE A 105 -2.76 -1.60 9.24
CA PHE A 105 -3.68 -1.69 8.11
C PHE A 105 -3.54 -3.03 7.36
N LEU A 106 -2.33 -3.54 7.15
CA LEU A 106 -2.12 -4.87 6.54
C LEU A 106 -2.76 -5.97 7.39
N THR A 107 -2.66 -5.87 8.72
CA THR A 107 -3.27 -6.82 9.65
C THR A 107 -4.80 -6.80 9.53
N VAL A 108 -5.40 -5.62 9.55
CA VAL A 108 -6.86 -5.49 9.41
C VAL A 108 -7.34 -5.97 8.04
N VAL A 109 -6.58 -5.74 6.96
CA VAL A 109 -6.89 -6.31 5.64
C VAL A 109 -6.81 -7.83 5.65
N ALA A 110 -5.83 -8.43 6.34
CA ALA A 110 -5.72 -9.89 6.47
C ALA A 110 -6.91 -10.49 7.25
N VAL A 111 -7.30 -9.84 8.35
CA VAL A 111 -8.46 -10.24 9.17
C VAL A 111 -9.78 -10.11 8.38
N ASP A 112 -9.98 -9.00 7.67
CA ASP A 112 -11.14 -8.79 6.78
C ASP A 112 -11.25 -9.90 5.72
N ARG A 113 -10.12 -10.29 5.11
CA ARG A 113 -10.09 -11.41 4.16
C ARG A 113 -10.41 -12.74 4.82
N TYR A 114 -9.90 -12.98 6.03
CA TYR A 114 -10.15 -14.20 6.78
C TYR A 114 -11.65 -14.39 7.01
N PHE A 115 -12.34 -13.38 7.53
CA PHE A 115 -13.80 -13.46 7.74
C PHE A 115 -14.55 -13.65 6.42
N LYS A 116 -14.18 -12.95 5.34
CA LYS A 116 -14.83 -13.11 4.04
C LYS A 116 -14.71 -14.52 3.44
N VAL A 117 -13.57 -15.17 3.64
CA VAL A 117 -13.31 -16.49 3.04
C VAL A 117 -13.74 -17.63 3.96
N VAL A 118 -13.33 -17.60 5.21
CA VAL A 118 -13.52 -18.70 6.16
C VAL A 118 -14.93 -18.67 6.74
N HIS A 119 -15.45 -17.47 7.08
CA HIS A 119 -16.74 -17.28 7.75
C HIS A 119 -17.67 -16.34 6.97
N PRO A 120 -18.14 -16.72 5.77
CA PRO A 120 -18.87 -15.82 4.86
C PRO A 120 -20.16 -15.22 5.46
N HIS A 121 -20.80 -15.91 6.40
CA HIS A 121 -22.03 -15.46 7.09
C HIS A 121 -21.77 -14.66 8.37
N HIS A 122 -20.51 -14.36 8.72
CA HIS A 122 -20.20 -13.59 9.91
C HIS A 122 -20.64 -12.13 9.77
N ALA A 123 -21.15 -11.53 10.85
CA ALA A 123 -21.59 -10.13 10.89
C ALA A 123 -20.50 -9.10 10.52
N VAL A 124 -19.23 -9.50 10.55
CA VAL A 124 -18.09 -8.68 10.12
C VAL A 124 -18.15 -8.39 8.61
N ASN A 125 -18.76 -9.28 7.83
CA ASN A 125 -18.90 -9.10 6.38
C ASN A 125 -20.03 -8.13 6.01
N THR A 126 -20.94 -7.83 6.93
CA THR A 126 -22.05 -6.87 6.76
C THR A 126 -21.74 -5.50 7.34
N ILE A 127 -20.50 -5.28 7.80
CA ILE A 127 -20.04 -4.00 8.34
C ILE A 127 -20.19 -2.88 7.31
N SER A 128 -20.79 -1.77 7.75
CA SER A 128 -20.99 -0.58 6.92
C SER A 128 -19.68 0.19 6.70
N ASN A 129 -19.64 1.04 5.67
CA ASN A 129 -18.49 1.92 5.45
C ASN A 129 -18.27 2.90 6.60
N ARG A 130 -19.32 3.27 7.36
CA ARG A 130 -19.20 4.14 8.54
C ARG A 130 -18.45 3.45 9.67
N THR A 131 -18.78 2.18 9.92
CA THR A 131 -18.09 1.37 10.92
C THR A 131 -16.63 1.12 10.51
N ALA A 132 -16.37 0.86 9.22
CA ALA A 132 -15.00 0.75 8.70
C ALA A 132 -14.21 2.05 8.88
N ALA A 133 -14.83 3.22 8.66
CA ALA A 133 -14.23 4.51 8.94
C ALA A 133 -13.92 4.68 10.45
N GLY A 134 -14.83 4.24 11.33
CA GLY A 134 -14.57 4.22 12.78
C GLY A 134 -13.36 3.38 13.17
N VAL A 135 -13.21 2.18 12.58
CA VAL A 135 -12.02 1.33 12.76
C VAL A 135 -10.76 2.06 12.29
N VAL A 136 -10.80 2.68 11.11
CA VAL A 136 -9.67 3.47 10.59
C VAL A 136 -9.29 4.62 11.52
N CYS A 137 -10.27 5.39 12.02
CA CYS A 137 -10.00 6.46 12.97
C CYS A 137 -9.34 5.91 14.24
N ALA A 138 -9.84 4.79 14.78
CA ALA A 138 -9.24 4.15 15.94
C ALA A 138 -7.79 3.70 15.69
N LEU A 139 -7.51 3.11 14.51
CA LEU A 139 -6.16 2.71 14.13
C LEU A 139 -5.22 3.90 14.00
N TRP A 140 -5.65 4.98 13.35
CA TRP A 140 -4.88 6.21 13.24
C TRP A 140 -4.58 6.80 14.61
N THR A 141 -5.59 6.92 15.49
CA THR A 141 -5.39 7.41 16.85
C THR A 141 -4.40 6.54 17.62
N LEU A 142 -4.52 5.22 17.55
CA LEU A 142 -3.61 4.28 18.22
C LEU A 142 -2.17 4.45 17.73
N VAL A 143 -1.99 4.50 16.41
CA VAL A 143 -0.67 4.65 15.78
C VAL A 143 -0.04 5.99 16.13
N ILE A 144 -0.80 7.08 16.03
CA ILE A 144 -0.32 8.43 16.34
C ILE A 144 0.04 8.54 17.82
N LEU A 145 -0.81 8.06 18.74
CA LEU A 145 -0.49 8.06 20.17
C LEU A 145 0.76 7.23 20.47
N GLY A 146 0.87 6.05 19.86
CA GLY A 146 2.00 5.14 20.05
C GLY A 146 3.34 5.73 19.59
N THR A 147 3.32 6.63 18.60
CA THR A 147 4.53 7.26 18.05
C THR A 147 4.73 8.70 18.51
N LEU A 148 3.80 9.26 19.30
CA LEU A 148 3.79 10.67 19.70
C LEU A 148 5.04 11.10 20.48
N TYR A 149 5.65 10.18 21.23
CA TYR A 149 6.87 10.44 22.02
C TYR A 149 8.04 10.93 21.16
N LEU A 150 8.08 10.59 19.87
CA LEU A 150 9.11 11.05 18.93
C LEU A 150 8.99 12.55 18.59
N LEU A 151 7.87 13.19 18.94
CA LEU A 151 7.68 14.63 18.80
C LEU A 151 8.06 15.41 20.06
N THR A 152 8.11 14.75 21.22
CA THR A 152 8.31 15.42 22.51
C THR A 152 9.79 15.60 22.86
N GLU A 153 10.63 14.63 22.51
CA GLU A 153 12.06 14.63 22.86
C GLU A 153 12.94 15.07 21.68
N SER A 154 14.07 15.70 21.99
CA SER A 154 15.06 16.07 20.97
C SER A 154 15.88 14.85 20.59
N HIS A 155 15.97 14.59 19.29
CA HIS A 155 16.73 13.47 18.71
C HIS A 155 18.03 13.95 18.04
N LEU A 156 18.48 15.15 18.40
CA LEU A 156 19.71 15.73 17.91
C LEU A 156 20.89 15.26 18.77
N CYS A 157 21.88 14.67 18.13
CA CYS A 157 23.16 14.33 18.73
C CYS A 157 24.22 15.30 18.22
N ALA A 158 24.71 16.17 19.10
CA ALA A 158 25.82 17.07 18.78
C ALA A 158 27.15 16.30 18.83
N GLN A 159 27.93 16.40 17.76
CA GLN A 159 29.23 15.76 17.60
C GLN A 159 30.27 16.78 17.12
N GLU A 160 31.55 16.51 17.30
CA GLU A 160 32.64 17.45 16.91
C GLU A 160 32.61 17.84 15.42
N GLN A 161 32.02 17.00 14.56
CA GLN A 161 31.94 17.21 13.11
C GLN A 161 30.55 17.71 12.64
N GLY A 162 29.58 17.89 13.54
CA GLY A 162 28.23 18.33 13.17
C GLY A 162 27.11 17.86 14.10
N VAL A 163 25.87 18.19 13.75
CA VAL A 163 24.67 17.73 14.47
C VAL A 163 24.02 16.60 13.67
N SER A 164 23.81 15.45 14.29
CA SER A 164 23.17 14.28 13.68
C SER A 164 21.72 14.16 14.16
N CYS A 165 20.83 13.65 13.29
CA CYS A 165 19.43 13.39 13.64
C CYS A 165 19.24 11.88 13.78
N GLU A 166 19.38 11.37 15.00
CA GLU A 166 19.39 9.95 15.28
C GLU A 166 18.13 9.51 16.03
N SER A 167 17.43 8.54 15.46
CA SER A 167 16.24 7.94 16.09
C SER A 167 16.54 7.00 17.25
N PHE A 168 17.83 6.74 17.52
CA PHE A 168 18.30 5.80 18.53
C PHE A 168 19.25 6.52 19.47
N ILE A 169 18.72 7.44 20.27
CA ILE A 169 19.38 7.77 21.53
C ILE A 169 19.21 6.51 22.38
N MET A 170 20.28 5.75 22.54
CA MET A 170 20.36 4.51 23.33
C MET A 170 20.28 4.81 24.83
N GLU A 171 19.20 5.47 25.27
CA GLU A 171 18.93 5.66 26.70
C GLU A 171 18.08 4.48 27.18
N SER A 172 18.73 3.34 27.36
CA SER A 172 18.11 2.19 28.00
C SER A 172 18.07 2.40 29.51
N ALA A 173 16.90 2.69 30.06
CA ALA A 173 16.60 2.42 31.46
C ALA A 173 15.35 1.53 31.65
N ASN A 174 14.41 1.50 30.70
CA ASN A 174 13.20 0.68 30.79
C ASN A 174 12.99 -0.18 29.53
N GLY A 175 13.11 -1.51 29.67
CA GLY A 175 12.89 -2.48 28.58
C GLY A 175 11.46 -2.52 27.99
N TRP A 176 10.54 -1.70 28.51
CA TRP A 176 9.18 -1.57 28.02
C TRP A 176 9.08 -1.09 26.56
N HIS A 177 9.93 -0.14 26.15
CA HIS A 177 9.92 0.36 24.76
C HIS A 177 10.36 -0.72 23.77
N ASP A 178 11.32 -1.56 24.16
CA ASP A 178 11.76 -2.69 23.35
C ASP A 178 10.69 -3.78 23.27
N ILE A 179 10.04 -4.10 24.40
CA ILE A 179 8.91 -5.05 24.41
C ILE A 179 7.78 -4.56 23.50
N MET A 180 7.42 -3.27 23.59
CA MET A 180 6.39 -2.66 22.74
C MET A 180 6.78 -2.74 21.25
N PHE A 181 8.04 -2.44 20.91
CA PHE A 181 8.53 -2.55 19.54
C PHE A 181 8.48 -3.99 19.00
N GLN A 182 8.81 -4.98 19.84
CA GLN A 182 8.74 -6.39 19.43
C GLN A 182 7.28 -6.84 19.28
N LEU A 183 6.40 -6.46 20.20
CA LEU A 183 4.97 -6.76 20.11
C LEU A 183 4.32 -6.13 18.89
N GLU A 184 4.74 -4.91 18.52
CA GLU A 184 4.29 -4.21 17.31
C GLU A 184 4.54 -5.04 16.05
N PHE A 185 5.56 -5.90 16.03
CA PHE A 185 5.85 -6.77 14.90
C PHE A 185 5.25 -8.18 15.03
N PHE A 186 5.57 -8.88 16.12
CA PHE A 186 5.27 -10.32 16.24
C PHE A 186 3.78 -10.60 16.39
N LEU A 187 3.03 -9.73 17.08
CA LEU A 187 1.59 -9.92 17.26
C LEU A 187 0.85 -9.77 15.91
N PRO A 188 1.03 -8.69 15.14
CA PRO A 188 0.52 -8.58 13.76
C PRO A 188 0.94 -9.73 12.85
N LEU A 189 2.22 -10.12 12.88
CA LEU A 189 2.72 -11.26 12.09
C LEU A 189 1.97 -12.55 12.44
N GLY A 190 1.79 -12.86 13.73
CA GLY A 190 1.05 -14.02 14.19
C GLY A 190 -0.40 -14.04 13.71
N ILE A 191 -1.09 -12.89 13.81
CA ILE A 191 -2.47 -12.73 13.32
C ILE A 191 -2.55 -12.97 11.81
N ILE A 192 -1.64 -12.37 11.04
CA ILE A 192 -1.57 -12.51 9.59
C ILE A 192 -1.31 -13.96 9.20
N LEU A 193 -0.34 -14.63 9.83
CA LEU A 193 -0.01 -16.04 9.57
C LEU A 193 -1.17 -16.96 9.90
N PHE A 194 -1.83 -16.76 11.05
CA PHE A 194 -3.02 -17.50 11.43
C PHE A 194 -4.16 -17.32 10.41
N CYS A 195 -4.50 -16.06 10.08
CA CYS A 195 -5.52 -15.74 9.09
C CYS A 195 -5.21 -16.42 7.74
N SER A 196 -3.96 -16.32 7.30
CA SER A 196 -3.45 -16.90 6.06
C SER A 196 -3.57 -18.43 6.04
N ALA A 197 -3.11 -19.09 7.09
CA ALA A 197 -3.17 -20.55 7.22
C ALA A 197 -4.61 -21.06 7.19
N ARG A 198 -5.52 -20.40 7.94
CA ARG A 198 -6.94 -20.77 7.97
C ARG A 198 -7.64 -20.52 6.64
N ILE A 199 -7.31 -19.44 5.95
CA ILE A 199 -7.81 -19.18 4.59
C ILE A 199 -7.38 -20.30 3.65
N VAL A 200 -6.09 -20.70 3.66
CA VAL A 200 -5.58 -21.79 2.81
C VAL A 200 -6.26 -23.10 3.14
N TRP A 201 -6.39 -23.43 4.42
CA TRP A 201 -7.04 -24.66 4.88
C TRP A 201 -8.50 -24.73 4.44
N SER A 202 -9.28 -23.66 4.69
CA SER A 202 -10.69 -23.58 4.26
C SER A 202 -10.82 -23.67 2.74
N LEU A 203 -9.95 -23.02 1.99
CA LEU A 203 -9.95 -23.09 0.52
C LEU A 203 -9.53 -24.46 0.00
N LYS A 204 -8.58 -25.16 0.63
CA LYS A 204 -8.24 -26.55 0.27
C LYS A 204 -9.42 -27.50 0.51
N GLN A 205 -10.13 -27.34 1.62
CA GLN A 205 -11.31 -28.14 1.94
C GLN A 205 -12.45 -27.89 0.94
N ARG A 206 -12.70 -26.63 0.56
CA ARG A 206 -13.70 -26.28 -0.47
C ARG A 206 -13.28 -26.64 -1.89
N ARG A 207 -11.97 -26.67 -2.20
CA ARG A 207 -11.44 -27.06 -3.51
C ARG A 207 -11.62 -28.55 -3.80
N ARG A 208 -11.78 -29.39 -2.77
CA ARG A 208 -12.30 -30.75 -2.93
C ARG A 208 -13.73 -30.78 -3.48
N LEU A 209 -14.47 -29.67 -3.41
CA LEU A 209 -15.86 -29.52 -3.89
C LEU A 209 -16.03 -28.57 -5.10
N ALA A 210 -15.25 -27.48 -5.28
CA ALA A 210 -15.34 -26.59 -6.45
C ALA A 210 -14.14 -25.62 -6.65
N GLY A 211 -13.54 -25.63 -7.86
CA GLY A 211 -12.89 -24.48 -8.55
C GLY A 211 -11.55 -23.88 -8.05
N GLN A 212 -10.54 -23.75 -8.93
CA GLN A 212 -9.16 -23.32 -8.61
C GLN A 212 -8.90 -21.80 -8.40
N THR A 213 -9.79 -20.90 -8.84
CA THR A 213 -9.48 -19.47 -9.03
C THR A 213 -9.47 -18.63 -7.74
N ARG A 214 -10.33 -18.95 -6.76
CA ARG A 214 -10.35 -18.24 -5.45
C ARG A 214 -9.12 -18.59 -4.61
N THR A 215 -8.65 -19.83 -4.69
CA THR A 215 -7.43 -20.31 -4.00
C THR A 215 -6.16 -19.58 -4.47
N LYS A 216 -6.03 -19.34 -5.78
CA LYS A 216 -4.88 -18.61 -6.34
C LYS A 216 -4.78 -17.16 -5.83
N LYS A 217 -5.91 -16.46 -5.64
CA LYS A 217 -5.91 -15.08 -5.12
C LYS A 217 -5.50 -15.00 -3.66
N ALA A 218 -6.01 -15.91 -2.82
CA ALA A 218 -5.63 -15.99 -1.41
C ALA A 218 -4.15 -16.32 -1.24
N ILE A 219 -3.65 -17.36 -1.92
CA ILE A 219 -2.22 -17.74 -1.87
C ILE A 219 -1.34 -16.57 -2.32
N ARG A 220 -1.74 -15.84 -3.36
CA ARG A 220 -0.97 -14.70 -3.85
C ARG A 220 -0.95 -13.52 -2.87
N PHE A 221 -2.06 -13.23 -2.19
CA PHE A 221 -2.09 -12.23 -1.13
C PHE A 221 -1.16 -12.63 0.03
N ILE A 222 -1.20 -13.90 0.45
CA ILE A 222 -0.33 -14.44 1.50
C ILE A 222 1.15 -14.33 1.10
N MET A 223 1.49 -14.67 -0.15
CA MET A 223 2.85 -14.51 -0.67
C MET A 223 3.30 -13.05 -0.63
N VAL A 224 2.44 -12.10 -0.99
CA VAL A 224 2.80 -10.67 -1.00
C VAL A 224 3.03 -10.18 0.43
N VAL A 225 2.13 -10.50 1.36
CA VAL A 225 2.29 -10.10 2.77
C VAL A 225 3.51 -10.77 3.39
N ALA A 226 3.76 -12.04 3.10
CA ALA A 226 4.97 -12.73 3.57
C ALA A 226 6.24 -12.09 3.01
N VAL A 227 6.27 -11.74 1.71
CA VAL A 227 7.40 -11.02 1.11
C VAL A 227 7.61 -9.70 1.83
N VAL A 228 6.57 -8.88 2.01
CA VAL A 228 6.68 -7.60 2.71
C VAL A 228 7.22 -7.76 4.13
N PHE A 229 6.68 -8.69 4.93
CA PHE A 229 7.15 -8.92 6.30
C PHE A 229 8.59 -9.43 6.34
N ILE A 230 8.98 -10.35 5.46
CA ILE A 230 10.33 -10.93 5.40
C ILE A 230 11.35 -9.93 4.87
N THR A 231 11.01 -9.13 3.85
CA THR A 231 11.98 -8.22 3.22
C THR A 231 12.06 -6.87 3.94
N CYS A 232 10.95 -6.37 4.49
CA CYS A 232 10.89 -5.00 4.99
C CYS A 232 11.02 -4.90 6.51
N TYR A 233 10.56 -5.89 7.26
CA TYR A 233 10.41 -5.77 8.71
C TYR A 233 11.26 -6.78 9.49
N LEU A 234 11.33 -8.03 9.04
CA LEU A 234 12.11 -9.09 9.68
C LEU A 234 13.58 -8.71 9.88
N PRO A 235 14.30 -8.09 8.91
CA PRO A 235 15.70 -7.72 9.10
C PRO A 235 15.88 -6.73 10.24
N GLY A 236 15.01 -5.71 10.34
CA GLY A 236 15.12 -4.66 11.36
C GLY A 236 14.83 -5.19 12.77
N VAL A 237 13.85 -6.08 12.88
CA VAL A 237 13.48 -6.72 14.14
C VAL A 237 14.56 -7.70 14.60
N SER A 238 15.12 -8.51 13.69
CA SER A 238 16.21 -9.43 14.03
C SER A 238 17.49 -8.68 14.41
N ALA A 239 17.83 -7.60 13.72
CA ALA A 239 18.98 -6.77 14.06
C ALA A 239 18.82 -6.09 15.42
N ARG A 240 17.64 -5.57 15.74
CA ARG A 240 17.37 -4.98 17.07
C ARG A 240 17.39 -6.03 18.18
N LEU A 241 16.86 -7.23 17.93
CA LEU A 241 16.92 -8.33 18.89
C LEU A 241 18.36 -8.79 19.14
N TYR A 242 19.15 -8.93 18.07
CA TYR A 242 20.57 -9.24 18.16
C TYR A 242 21.31 -8.18 18.97
N PHE A 243 21.07 -6.89 18.66
CA PHE A 243 21.66 -5.78 19.39
C PHE A 243 21.33 -5.83 20.89
N LEU A 244 20.06 -6.01 21.26
CA LEU A 244 19.62 -6.13 22.67
C LEU A 244 20.32 -7.28 23.41
N TRP A 245 20.58 -8.40 22.72
CA TRP A 245 21.33 -9.52 23.26
C TRP A 245 22.82 -9.26 23.43
N THR A 246 23.40 -8.35 22.64
CA THR A 246 24.85 -8.07 22.61
C THR A 246 25.23 -6.73 23.24
N VAL A 247 24.26 -5.95 23.76
CA VAL A 247 24.46 -4.64 24.44
C VAL A 247 25.65 -4.63 25.43
N PRO A 248 25.88 -5.65 26.28
CA PRO A 248 26.99 -5.62 27.24
C PRO A 248 28.40 -5.58 26.60
N VAL A 249 28.53 -5.95 25.33
CA VAL A 249 29.84 -6.19 24.67
C VAL A 249 30.02 -5.36 23.39
N SER A 250 28.95 -4.85 22.77
CA SER A 250 28.97 -4.28 21.40
C SER A 250 28.29 -2.92 21.27
N ALA A 251 28.14 -2.19 22.39
CA ALA A 251 27.41 -0.92 22.46
C ALA A 251 27.88 0.14 21.44
N CYS A 252 29.15 0.10 21.00
CA CYS A 252 29.67 0.95 19.93
C CYS A 252 30.36 0.17 18.79
N ASP A 253 29.96 -1.07 18.51
CA ASP A 253 30.48 -1.81 17.35
C ASP A 253 29.93 -1.20 16.04
N PRO A 254 30.78 -0.61 15.17
CA PRO A 254 30.35 0.01 13.92
C PRO A 254 29.54 -0.94 13.02
N SER A 255 29.85 -2.23 13.04
CA SER A 255 29.22 -3.24 12.19
C SER A 255 27.78 -3.53 12.62
N VAL A 256 27.51 -3.58 13.93
CA VAL A 256 26.17 -3.85 14.47
C VAL A 256 25.26 -2.64 14.31
N HIS A 257 25.78 -1.43 14.52
CA HIS A 257 25.06 -0.18 14.26
C HIS A 257 24.76 0.03 12.77
N THR A 258 25.73 -0.29 11.90
CA THR A 258 25.53 -0.30 10.45
C THR A 258 24.43 -1.28 10.05
N ALA A 259 24.49 -2.51 10.56
CA ALA A 259 23.46 -3.51 10.31
C ALA A 259 22.09 -3.03 10.81
N LEU A 260 22.00 -2.42 12.00
CA LEU A 260 20.77 -1.88 12.55
C LEU A 260 20.18 -0.78 11.66
N HIS A 261 20.98 0.22 11.26
CA HIS A 261 20.51 1.28 10.36
C HIS A 261 20.10 0.76 8.99
N VAL A 262 20.88 -0.17 8.41
CA VAL A 262 20.58 -0.78 7.11
C VAL A 262 19.28 -1.57 7.19
N THR A 263 19.14 -2.43 8.18
CA THR A 263 17.98 -3.30 8.35
C THR A 263 16.71 -2.52 8.70
N LEU A 264 16.81 -1.44 9.48
CA LEU A 264 15.69 -0.53 9.69
C LEU A 264 15.32 0.23 8.42
N SER A 265 16.28 0.49 7.54
CA SER A 265 16.01 1.15 6.26
C SER A 265 15.23 0.27 5.27
N PHE A 266 15.26 -1.06 5.44
CA PHE A 266 14.36 -1.94 4.69
C PHE A 266 12.87 -1.67 5.00
N THR A 267 12.55 -1.03 6.12
CA THR A 267 11.15 -0.61 6.38
C THR A 267 10.67 0.44 5.41
N TYR A 268 11.55 1.28 4.83
CA TYR A 268 11.18 2.21 3.74
C TYR A 268 10.72 1.47 2.49
N THR A 269 11.25 0.26 2.26
CA THR A 269 10.88 -0.59 1.13
C THR A 269 9.45 -1.12 1.25
N ASN A 270 8.84 -1.10 2.44
CA ASN A 270 7.44 -1.50 2.62
C ASN A 270 6.52 -0.72 1.67
N SER A 271 6.64 0.61 1.68
CA SER A 271 5.83 1.50 0.84
C SER A 271 6.07 1.30 -0.67
N MET A 272 7.20 0.70 -1.07
CA MET A 272 7.47 0.34 -2.47
C MET A 272 6.70 -0.92 -2.90
N LEU A 273 6.41 -1.81 -1.96
CA LEU A 273 5.77 -3.11 -2.19
C LEU A 273 4.25 -3.07 -2.01
N ASP A 274 3.72 -2.08 -1.30
CA ASP A 274 2.29 -1.88 -1.10
C ASP A 274 1.45 -1.75 -2.39
N PRO A 275 1.96 -1.20 -3.51
CA PRO A 275 1.31 -1.31 -4.82
C PRO A 275 0.97 -2.75 -5.25
N LEU A 276 1.81 -3.73 -4.92
CA LEU A 276 1.52 -5.16 -5.14
C LEU A 276 0.38 -5.62 -4.25
N VAL A 277 0.36 -5.19 -2.99
CA VAL A 277 -0.73 -5.46 -2.06
C VAL A 277 -2.05 -4.97 -2.66
N TYR A 278 -2.13 -3.74 -3.18
CA TYR A 278 -3.36 -3.21 -3.78
C TYR A 278 -3.79 -3.99 -5.02
N TYR A 279 -2.85 -4.29 -5.92
CA TYR A 279 -3.11 -5.01 -7.17
C TYR A 279 -3.70 -6.41 -6.91
N PHE A 280 -3.18 -7.12 -5.90
CA PHE A 280 -3.68 -8.46 -5.57
C PHE A 280 -4.86 -8.45 -4.62
N SER A 281 -5.01 -7.39 -3.83
CA SER A 281 -6.05 -7.28 -2.82
C SER A 281 -7.43 -7.00 -3.39
N SER A 282 -7.54 -6.20 -4.44
CA SER A 282 -8.84 -5.79 -4.97
C SER A 282 -9.00 -6.17 -6.45
N PRO A 283 -10.11 -6.84 -6.82
CA PRO A 283 -10.36 -7.27 -8.20
C PRO A 283 -10.56 -6.10 -9.18
N SER A 284 -10.76 -4.88 -8.67
CA SER A 284 -10.94 -3.68 -9.48
C SER A 284 -9.62 -3.06 -9.94
N PHE A 285 -8.52 -3.23 -9.18
CA PHE A 285 -7.23 -2.63 -9.52
C PHE A 285 -6.57 -3.20 -10.77
N PRO A 286 -6.55 -4.53 -11.00
CA PRO A 286 -5.98 -5.06 -12.23
C PRO A 286 -6.63 -4.49 -13.50
N LYS A 287 -7.95 -4.24 -13.47
CA LYS A 287 -8.67 -3.60 -14.57
C LYS A 287 -8.28 -2.13 -14.74
N PHE A 288 -8.10 -1.40 -13.64
CA PHE A 288 -7.62 -0.02 -13.64
C PHE A 288 -6.21 0.09 -14.20
N TYR A 289 -5.26 -0.71 -13.69
CA TYR A 289 -3.88 -0.73 -14.18
C TYR A 289 -3.78 -1.14 -15.67
N ALA A 290 -4.61 -2.10 -16.11
CA ALA A 290 -4.68 -2.48 -17.53
C ALA A 290 -5.18 -1.32 -18.41
N LYS A 291 -6.20 -0.57 -17.96
CA LYS A 291 -6.71 0.61 -18.66
C LYS A 291 -5.66 1.72 -18.74
N LEU A 292 -4.88 1.91 -17.67
CA LEU A 292 -3.78 2.89 -17.64
C LEU A 292 -2.69 2.53 -18.67
N LYS A 293 -2.29 1.25 -18.74
CA LYS A 293 -1.34 0.76 -19.75
C LYS A 293 -1.88 0.89 -21.18
N LEU A 294 -3.18 0.64 -21.40
CA LEU A 294 -3.79 0.76 -22.71
C LEU A 294 -3.94 2.22 -23.17
N CYS A 295 -4.11 3.16 -22.24
CA CYS A 295 -4.13 4.60 -22.54
C CYS A 295 -2.73 5.18 -22.78
N SER A 296 -1.68 4.69 -22.10
CA SER A 296 -0.31 5.15 -22.36
C SER A 296 0.29 4.59 -23.65
N TRP A 297 -0.24 3.48 -24.18
CA TRP A 297 0.21 2.84 -25.41
C TRP A 297 -0.61 3.17 -26.66
N ARG A 298 -1.67 3.97 -26.56
CA ARG A 298 -2.33 4.50 -27.76
C ARG A 298 -1.57 5.74 -28.23
N PRO A 299 -0.89 5.73 -29.39
CA PRO A 299 -0.44 6.96 -30.00
C PRO A 299 -1.67 7.86 -30.17
N LYS A 300 -1.58 9.13 -29.77
CA LYS A 300 -2.56 10.15 -30.18
C LYS A 300 -2.63 10.09 -31.70
N ARG A 301 -3.70 9.48 -32.26
CA ARG A 301 -3.98 9.63 -33.69
C ARG A 301 -4.18 11.12 -33.92
N PRO A 302 -3.47 11.75 -34.88
CA PRO A 302 -3.71 13.14 -35.22
C PRO A 302 -5.20 13.29 -35.53
N GLY A 303 -5.85 14.22 -34.84
CA GLY A 303 -7.25 14.54 -35.10
C GLY A 303 -7.41 14.89 -36.57
N ARG A 304 -8.28 14.17 -37.26
CA ARG A 304 -8.74 14.52 -38.60
C ARG A 304 -9.31 15.93 -38.52
N SER A 305 -8.62 16.90 -39.12
CA SER A 305 -9.11 18.26 -39.27
C SER A 305 -10.50 18.19 -39.90
N LYS A 306 -11.48 18.81 -39.23
CA LYS A 306 -12.78 19.06 -39.84
C LYS A 306 -12.56 20.11 -40.91
N THR A 307 -12.57 19.71 -42.18
CA THR A 307 -12.72 20.64 -43.31
C THR A 307 -14.07 21.33 -43.16
N PRO A 308 -14.19 22.66 -43.35
CA PRO A 308 -15.49 23.33 -43.31
C PRO A 308 -16.34 22.85 -44.49
N GLN A 309 -17.58 22.44 -44.22
CA GLN A 309 -18.60 22.29 -45.27
C GLN A 309 -19.01 23.69 -45.75
N PRO A 310 -19.25 23.90 -47.06
CA PRO A 310 -19.93 25.10 -47.54
C PRO A 310 -21.41 25.05 -47.17
N GLU A 311 -21.95 26.17 -46.70
CA GLU A 311 -23.39 26.42 -46.59
C GLU A 311 -24.06 26.33 -47.98
N GLU A 312 -25.07 25.47 -48.10
CA GLU A 312 -26.11 25.62 -49.11
C GLU A 312 -27.49 25.62 -48.42
N MET A 313 -28.30 26.60 -48.81
CA MET A 313 -29.64 26.96 -48.33
C MET A 313 -30.71 25.88 -48.63
N PRO A 314 -31.87 25.91 -47.95
CA PRO A 314 -32.84 24.81 -47.99
C PRO A 314 -33.76 24.91 -49.20
N ILE A 315 -33.93 23.80 -49.95
CA ILE A 315 -34.96 23.69 -50.99
C ILE A 315 -35.87 22.49 -50.72
N SER A 316 -37.13 22.85 -50.49
CA SER A 316 -38.41 22.14 -50.53
C SER A 316 -38.49 20.62 -50.76
N ASN A 317 -39.32 19.99 -49.93
CA ASN A 317 -39.98 18.70 -50.10
C ASN A 317 -40.77 18.59 -51.42
N VAL A 318 -40.20 18.01 -52.47
CA VAL A 318 -40.97 17.40 -53.57
C VAL A 318 -40.18 16.21 -54.14
N CYS A 319 -40.85 15.07 -54.29
CA CYS A 319 -40.46 13.92 -55.12
C CYS A 319 -39.56 12.81 -54.52
N ARG A 320 -40.15 11.97 -53.64
CA ARG A 320 -40.15 10.50 -53.87
C ARG A 320 -41.27 9.79 -53.09
N LYS A 321 -42.50 10.30 -53.21
CA LYS A 321 -43.71 9.46 -53.17
C LYS A 321 -43.96 8.97 -54.60
N SER A 322 -43.21 7.96 -55.02
CA SER A 322 -43.54 7.11 -56.17
C SER A 322 -42.66 5.86 -56.10
N CYS A 323 -43.01 4.99 -55.17
CA CYS A 323 -42.74 3.55 -55.12
C CYS A 323 -43.31 2.98 -53.80
N ALA A 324 -44.55 3.34 -53.50
CA ALA A 324 -45.42 2.48 -52.72
C ALA A 324 -46.30 1.78 -53.75
N SER A 325 -46.42 0.44 -53.70
CA SER A 325 -47.07 -0.44 -54.70
C SER A 325 -46.10 -1.06 -55.72
N VAL A 326 -45.39 -2.16 -55.37
CA VAL A 326 -45.20 -3.43 -56.13
C VAL A 326 -44.43 -4.45 -55.25
N ALA A 327 -44.87 -4.71 -54.02
CA ALA A 327 -44.28 -5.81 -53.22
C ALA A 327 -45.29 -6.60 -52.38
N ASN A 328 -46.59 -6.30 -52.52
CA ASN A 328 -47.68 -7.05 -51.88
C ASN A 328 -48.75 -7.35 -52.93
N SER A 329 -48.54 -8.35 -53.78
CA SER A 329 -49.58 -9.20 -54.42
C SER A 329 -48.99 -10.05 -55.55
N PHE A 330 -48.66 -11.31 -55.29
CA PHE A 330 -48.53 -12.50 -56.17
C PHE A 330 -47.71 -13.49 -55.33
N GLN A 331 -48.20 -14.56 -54.71
CA GLN A 331 -49.37 -15.45 -54.85
C GLN A 331 -49.84 -15.83 -53.42
N SER A 332 -51.14 -15.77 -53.08
CA SER A 332 -52.16 -16.78 -53.37
C SER A 332 -51.75 -18.18 -52.84
N GLN A 333 -52.17 -18.57 -51.63
CA GLN A 333 -53.42 -19.29 -51.34
C GLN A 333 -53.22 -20.82 -51.35
N THR A 334 -53.12 -21.41 -50.16
CA THR A 334 -53.61 -22.74 -49.74
C THR A 334 -53.35 -22.83 -48.23
N ASP A 335 -54.35 -22.60 -47.39
CA ASP A 335 -55.24 -23.62 -46.81
C ASP A 335 -54.50 -24.70 -45.99
N ILE A 336 -54.83 -24.74 -44.69
CA ILE A 336 -55.13 -25.90 -43.85
C ILE A 336 -54.67 -25.68 -42.39
N GLN A 337 -55.69 -25.70 -41.53
CA GLN A 337 -55.69 -25.82 -40.07
C GLN A 337 -54.72 -26.90 -39.56
N TRP A 338 -54.21 -26.74 -38.35
CA TRP A 338 -54.63 -27.53 -37.18
C TRP A 338 -53.88 -27.04 -35.93
N GLU A 339 -54.64 -26.41 -35.03
CA GLU A 339 -54.33 -26.46 -33.61
C GLU A 339 -54.41 -27.91 -33.12
N LEU A 340 -53.46 -28.32 -32.29
CA LEU A 340 -53.63 -29.47 -31.43
C LEU A 340 -53.15 -29.11 -30.02
N GLN A 341 -54.13 -28.73 -29.23
CA GLN A 341 -54.13 -28.67 -27.78
C GLN A 341 -54.64 -30.03 -27.27
N ARG A 342 -53.83 -30.78 -26.51
CA ARG A 342 -54.29 -31.58 -25.35
C ARG A 342 -53.17 -32.36 -24.64
N CYS A 343 -53.28 -32.29 -23.31
CA CYS A 343 -52.86 -33.23 -22.26
C CYS A 343 -51.36 -33.46 -22.01
#